data_AF-A0A972RM29-F1
#
_entry.id   AF-A0A972RM29-F1
#
_cell.length_a   1.000
_cell.length_b   1.000
_cell.length_c   1.000
_cell.angle_alpha   90.00
_cell.angle_beta   90.00
_cell.angle_gamma   90.00
#
_symmetry.space_group_name_H-M   'P 1'
#
loop_
_entity.id
_entity.type
_entity.pdbx_description
1 polymer ?
#
loop_
_entity_poly.entity_id
_entity_poly.type
_entity_poly.pdbx_seq_one_letter_code
_entity_poly.pdbx_strand_id
1 'polypeptide(L)'
;MPSLRPFDVDIRPAIRLAVTCLILAIGLRTWLVMGLIEPVTVAGSSMVPALQSGDRLWIDRTAMLWRPPQRWEVVVARNPVDAIELCIKRIVGLPGERVALRDGNVLVDGAVVVKTFAEQLALRQRVQREVLPPMGASDQRWQSGTTTHWRFNGRVWQHSAHLNKTLDWLRYEHPRAEPITDDVVTNVGLTRRLNLVDEFMLSAEVRVQGEGVLCLALDDGSTTVQVNLRLPESELVVVEGERGRFVERISALSRERLVRGKVRIEFSNFDQQLLLAIDGHVELRRRWPQAKAAGTARPVSIGAQGLDVEIGSLTLYRDVYHSSHAVGAPPPRAAQWPLGPDEYFLLGDNAPVSLDSRLWGPVPARLLVGKPLLP
;
A
#
# COMPACT_ATOMS: atom_id res chain seq x y z
N MET A 1 32.39 15.19 -76.39
CA MET A 1 31.15 15.02 -75.60
C MET A 1 31.40 13.92 -74.58
N PRO A 2 31.31 14.17 -73.26
CA PRO A 2 31.43 13.11 -72.26
C PRO A 2 30.18 12.23 -72.31
N SER A 3 30.35 10.91 -72.47
CA SER A 3 29.27 9.94 -72.41
C SER A 3 28.74 9.86 -70.97
N LEU A 4 27.50 10.31 -70.75
CA LEU A 4 26.78 10.10 -69.50
C LEU A 4 26.59 8.59 -69.28
N ARG A 5 27.24 8.02 -68.26
CA ARG A 5 26.94 6.65 -67.83
C ARG A 5 25.54 6.67 -67.18
N PRO A 6 24.63 5.75 -67.54
CA PRO A 6 23.36 5.64 -66.84
C PRO A 6 23.64 5.29 -65.37
N PHE A 7 23.14 6.13 -64.45
CA PHE A 7 23.11 5.81 -63.04
C PHE A 7 22.11 4.67 -62.84
N ASP A 8 22.61 3.45 -62.69
CA ASP A 8 21.79 2.31 -62.32
C ASP A 8 21.48 2.42 -60.82
N VAL A 9 20.33 3.04 -60.51
CA VAL A 9 19.90 3.23 -59.12
C VAL A 9 19.33 1.91 -58.62
N ASP A 10 20.04 1.25 -57.70
CA ASP A 10 19.54 0.04 -57.04
C ASP A 10 18.35 0.38 -56.12
N ILE A 11 17.14 0.10 -56.59
CA ILE A 11 15.88 0.37 -55.88
C ILE A 11 15.52 -0.69 -54.83
N ARG A 12 16.21 -1.83 -54.79
CA ARG A 12 15.94 -2.93 -53.83
C ARG A 12 15.96 -2.50 -52.36
N PRO A 13 16.91 -1.67 -51.87
CA PRO A 13 16.87 -1.17 -50.49
C PRO A 13 15.65 -0.29 -50.22
N ALA A 14 15.26 0.57 -51.16
CA ALA A 14 14.08 1.42 -51.02
C ALA A 14 12.79 0.58 -50.96
N ILE A 15 12.69 -0.46 -51.79
CA ILE A 15 11.56 -1.41 -51.76
C ILE A 15 11.52 -2.17 -50.43
N ARG A 16 12.66 -2.69 -49.93
CA ARG A 16 12.72 -3.38 -48.64
C ARG A 16 12.29 -2.48 -47.48
N LEU A 17 12.74 -1.23 -47.48
CA LEU A 17 12.33 -0.25 -46.47
C LEU A 17 10.83 0.04 -46.56
N ALA A 18 10.30 0.29 -47.76
CA ALA A 18 8.88 0.56 -47.97
C ALA A 18 8.00 -0.63 -47.52
N VAL A 19 8.38 -1.86 -47.86
CA VAL A 19 7.67 -3.09 -47.42
C VAL A 19 7.75 -3.25 -45.91
N THR A 20 8.92 -3.00 -45.29
CA THR A 20 9.08 -3.09 -43.84
C THR A 20 8.17 -2.07 -43.12
N CYS A 21 8.17 -0.81 -43.58
CA CYS A 21 7.29 0.23 -43.05
C CYS A 21 5.81 -0.14 -43.22
N LEU A 22 5.42 -0.72 -44.36
CA LEU A 22 4.04 -1.16 -44.60
C LEU A 22 3.63 -2.28 -43.65
N ILE A 23 4.49 -3.28 -43.43
CA ILE A 23 4.21 -4.37 -42.48
C ILE A 23 4.08 -3.82 -41.06
N LEU A 24 4.98 -2.93 -40.63
CA LEU A 24 4.91 -2.29 -39.32
C LEU A 24 3.64 -1.43 -39.17
N ALA A 25 3.26 -0.68 -40.21
CA ALA A 25 2.05 0.13 -40.21
C ALA A 25 0.78 -0.71 -40.17
N ILE A 26 0.73 -1.82 -40.91
CA ILE A 26 -0.39 -2.79 -40.85
C ILE A 26 -0.43 -3.46 -39.48
N GLY A 27 0.71 -3.85 -38.92
CA GLY A 27 0.81 -4.42 -37.57
C GLY A 27 0.31 -3.44 -36.51
N LEU A 28 0.79 -2.19 -36.53
CA LEU A 28 0.37 -1.13 -35.62
C LEU A 28 -1.12 -0.80 -35.80
N ARG A 29 -1.60 -0.68 -37.04
CA ARG A 29 -3.03 -0.46 -37.32
C ARG A 29 -3.88 -1.61 -36.80
N THR A 30 -3.47 -2.86 -37.04
CA THR A 30 -4.20 -4.04 -36.57
C THR A 30 -4.23 -4.07 -35.05
N TRP A 31 -3.10 -3.76 -34.42
CA TRP A 31 -2.98 -3.64 -32.96
C TRP A 31 -3.90 -2.56 -32.38
N LEU A 32 -3.98 -1.38 -33.02
CA LEU A 32 -4.90 -0.29 -32.64
C LEU A 32 -6.38 -0.62 -32.91
N VAL A 33 -6.70 -1.25 -34.05
CA VAL A 33 -8.07 -1.53 -34.51
C VAL A 33 -8.69 -2.75 -33.82
N MET A 34 -7.89 -3.71 -33.34
CA MET A 34 -8.38 -4.88 -32.59
C MET A 34 -8.94 -4.53 -31.19
N GLY A 35 -8.89 -3.26 -30.76
CA GLY A 35 -9.47 -2.85 -29.49
C GLY A 35 -8.75 -3.45 -28.28
N LEU A 36 -7.46 -3.76 -28.43
CA LEU A 36 -6.63 -4.34 -27.37
C LEU A 36 -6.41 -3.37 -26.20
N ILE A 37 -6.52 -2.07 -26.50
CA ILE A 37 -6.47 -0.98 -25.55
C ILE A 37 -7.74 -0.12 -25.73
N GLU A 38 -8.59 -0.07 -24.71
CA GLU A 38 -9.84 0.70 -24.72
C GLU A 38 -9.80 1.80 -23.65
N PRO A 39 -10.13 3.07 -24.00
CA PRO A 39 -10.23 4.13 -23.01
C PRO A 39 -11.54 3.99 -22.21
N VAL A 40 -11.44 4.05 -20.88
CA VAL A 40 -12.58 4.04 -19.97
C VAL A 40 -12.46 5.16 -18.94
N THR A 41 -13.61 5.64 -18.48
CA THR A 41 -13.67 6.59 -17.36
C THR A 41 -14.17 5.85 -16.13
N VAL A 42 -13.46 6.00 -15.01
CA VAL A 42 -13.88 5.42 -13.73
C VAL A 42 -15.14 6.14 -13.25
N ALA A 43 -16.18 5.37 -12.97
CA ALA A 43 -17.38 5.84 -12.30
C ALA A 43 -17.51 5.17 -10.92
N GLY A 44 -17.72 5.97 -9.88
CA GLY A 44 -17.92 5.50 -8.51
C GLY A 44 -16.66 5.55 -7.63
N SER A 45 -16.79 5.06 -6.39
CA SER A 45 -15.80 5.24 -5.31
C SER A 45 -15.26 3.94 -4.71
N SER A 46 -15.61 2.78 -5.29
CA SER A 46 -15.25 1.46 -4.75
C SER A 46 -13.75 1.16 -4.72
N MET A 47 -12.96 1.86 -5.54
CA MET A 47 -11.51 1.69 -5.65
C MET A 47 -10.74 2.87 -5.04
N VAL A 48 -11.41 3.80 -4.34
CA VAL A 48 -10.75 4.92 -3.65
C VAL A 48 -9.88 4.39 -2.51
N PRO A 49 -8.66 4.93 -2.29
CA PRO A 49 -8.05 6.06 -2.99
C PRO A 49 -7.22 5.67 -4.22
N ALA A 50 -7.09 4.38 -4.56
CA ALA A 50 -6.29 3.93 -5.68
C ALA A 50 -6.80 4.45 -7.03
N LEU A 51 -8.12 4.55 -7.18
CA LEU A 51 -8.79 5.15 -8.34
C LEU A 51 -9.94 6.06 -7.88
N GLN A 52 -10.04 7.23 -8.49
CA GLN A 52 -11.06 8.23 -8.22
C GLN A 52 -12.06 8.32 -9.38
N SER A 53 -13.30 8.70 -9.06
CA SER A 53 -14.32 8.94 -10.08
C SER A 53 -13.84 10.05 -11.02
N GLY A 54 -13.90 9.81 -12.33
CA GLY A 54 -13.40 10.71 -13.37
C GLY A 54 -12.00 10.37 -13.87
N ASP A 55 -11.25 9.47 -13.21
CA ASP A 55 -9.98 8.98 -13.73
C ASP A 55 -10.18 8.34 -15.11
N ARG A 56 -9.28 8.67 -16.05
CA ARG A 56 -9.28 8.11 -17.40
C ARG A 56 -8.20 7.04 -17.49
N LEU A 57 -8.62 5.82 -17.77
CA LEU A 57 -7.76 4.65 -17.81
C LEU A 57 -7.81 4.02 -19.19
N TRP A 58 -6.78 3.25 -19.49
CA TRP A 58 -6.75 2.39 -20.66
C TRP A 58 -6.80 0.94 -20.21
N ILE A 59 -7.60 0.09 -20.86
CA ILE A 59 -7.69 -1.33 -20.51
C ILE A 59 -6.80 -2.14 -21.44
N ASP A 60 -5.73 -2.74 -20.93
CA ASP A 60 -4.98 -3.77 -21.65
C ASP A 60 -5.70 -5.12 -21.57
N ARG A 61 -6.36 -5.49 -22.66
CA ARG A 61 -7.08 -6.78 -22.80
C ARG A 61 -6.14 -7.95 -23.09
N THR A 62 -4.88 -7.69 -23.46
CA THR A 62 -3.90 -8.73 -23.76
C THR A 62 -3.16 -9.22 -22.52
N ALA A 63 -3.13 -8.43 -21.46
CA ALA A 63 -2.37 -8.73 -20.24
C ALA A 63 -2.64 -10.12 -19.65
N MET A 64 -3.86 -10.64 -19.84
CA MET A 64 -4.30 -11.93 -19.32
C MET A 64 -4.00 -13.11 -20.25
N LEU A 65 -3.67 -12.86 -21.51
CA LEU A 65 -3.33 -13.90 -22.48
C LEU A 65 -1.92 -14.47 -22.23
N TRP A 66 -1.02 -13.66 -21.67
CA TRP A 66 0.38 -14.02 -21.48
C TRP A 66 0.64 -14.70 -20.13
N ARG A 67 -0.12 -14.34 -19.10
CA ARG A 67 -0.07 -14.98 -17.79
C ARG A 67 -1.40 -14.84 -17.05
N PRO A 68 -1.72 -15.78 -16.16
CA PRO A 68 -2.82 -15.61 -15.23
C PRO A 68 -2.66 -14.33 -14.39
N PRO A 69 -3.77 -13.65 -14.09
CA PRO A 69 -3.80 -12.60 -13.09
C PRO A 69 -3.27 -13.08 -11.73
N GLN A 70 -2.54 -12.21 -11.06
CA GLN A 70 -1.96 -12.44 -9.75
C GLN A 70 -2.79 -11.75 -8.67
N ARG A 71 -2.60 -12.21 -7.43
CA ARG A 71 -3.24 -11.58 -6.28
C ARG A 71 -2.78 -10.13 -6.19
N TRP A 72 -3.67 -9.30 -5.67
CA TRP A 72 -3.53 -7.86 -5.49
C TRP A 72 -3.50 -7.05 -6.78
N GLU A 73 -3.59 -7.66 -7.96
CA GLU A 73 -3.69 -6.89 -9.20
C GLU A 73 -5.08 -6.26 -9.34
N VAL A 74 -5.11 -5.03 -9.87
CA VAL A 74 -6.37 -4.39 -10.27
C VAL A 74 -6.79 -4.95 -11.62
N VAL A 75 -8.08 -5.23 -11.76
CA VAL A 75 -8.67 -5.86 -12.93
C VAL A 75 -9.96 -5.16 -13.33
N VAL A 76 -10.23 -5.11 -14.63
CA VAL A 76 -11.55 -4.79 -15.16
C VAL A 76 -12.29 -6.09 -15.46
N ALA A 77 -13.50 -6.24 -14.94
CA ALA A 77 -14.34 -7.41 -15.14
C ALA A 77 -15.78 -7.00 -15.48
N ARG A 78 -16.50 -7.85 -16.22
CA ARG A 78 -17.95 -7.73 -16.36
C ARG A 78 -18.61 -8.04 -15.03
N ASN A 79 -19.57 -7.20 -14.63
CA ASN A 79 -20.37 -7.40 -13.45
C ASN A 79 -21.15 -8.75 -13.58
N PRO A 80 -20.98 -9.72 -12.66
CA PRO A 80 -21.66 -11.01 -12.72
C PRO A 80 -23.20 -10.94 -12.63
N VAL A 81 -23.74 -9.86 -12.07
CA VAL A 81 -25.19 -9.62 -11.93
C VAL A 81 -25.76 -8.93 -13.17
N ASP A 82 -25.02 -7.97 -13.74
CA ASP A 82 -25.34 -7.32 -15.01
C ASP A 82 -24.12 -7.31 -15.94
N ALA A 83 -24.04 -8.29 -16.86
CA ALA A 83 -22.87 -8.51 -17.70
C ALA A 83 -22.59 -7.38 -18.72
N ILE A 84 -23.51 -6.41 -18.85
CA ILE A 84 -23.34 -5.21 -19.68
C ILE A 84 -22.41 -4.22 -18.96
N GLU A 85 -22.48 -4.15 -17.63
CA GLU A 85 -21.70 -3.22 -16.82
C GLU A 85 -20.28 -3.74 -16.58
N LEU A 86 -19.29 -2.83 -16.67
CA LEU A 86 -17.92 -3.10 -16.27
C LEU A 86 -17.68 -2.63 -14.84
N CYS A 87 -16.95 -3.42 -14.08
CA CYS A 87 -16.49 -3.05 -12.75
C CYS A 87 -14.95 -3.14 -12.70
N ILE A 88 -14.35 -2.24 -11.92
CA ILE A 88 -12.93 -2.30 -11.58
C ILE A 88 -12.82 -2.78 -10.14
N LYS A 89 -12.02 -3.82 -9.91
CA LYS A 89 -11.81 -4.44 -8.60
C LYS A 89 -10.38 -4.95 -8.48
N ARG A 90 -9.98 -5.30 -7.28
CA ARG A 90 -8.71 -5.97 -6.99
C ARG A 90 -8.93 -7.46 -6.84
N ILE A 91 -8.03 -8.26 -7.40
CA ILE A 91 -8.01 -9.70 -7.19
C ILE A 91 -7.49 -9.99 -5.79
N VAL A 92 -8.31 -10.64 -4.98
CA VAL A 92 -8.01 -10.97 -3.58
C VAL A 92 -7.96 -12.49 -3.37
N GLY A 93 -8.70 -13.27 -4.16
CA GLY A 93 -8.66 -14.74 -4.18
C GLY A 93 -8.29 -15.28 -5.56
N LEU A 94 -7.51 -16.36 -5.57
CA LEU A 94 -7.06 -17.04 -6.79
C LEU A 94 -7.83 -18.36 -6.99
N PRO A 95 -7.81 -18.93 -8.21
CA PRO A 95 -8.56 -20.14 -8.50
C PRO A 95 -8.20 -21.33 -7.61
N GLY A 96 -9.23 -22.08 -7.18
CA GLY A 96 -9.11 -23.23 -6.28
C GLY A 96 -8.97 -22.91 -4.79
N GLU A 97 -8.90 -21.62 -4.41
CA GLU A 97 -8.71 -21.22 -3.01
C GLU A 97 -10.02 -21.20 -2.21
N ARG A 98 -9.90 -21.33 -0.89
CA ARG A 98 -10.99 -21.01 0.03
C ARG A 98 -10.72 -19.68 0.71
N VAL A 99 -11.40 -18.64 0.25
CA VAL A 99 -11.22 -17.27 0.75
C VAL A 99 -12.12 -17.02 1.95
N ALA A 100 -11.60 -16.34 2.96
CA ALA A 100 -12.37 -15.77 4.05
C ALA A 100 -11.86 -14.35 4.37
N LEU A 101 -12.75 -13.52 4.90
CA LEU A 101 -12.42 -12.17 5.37
C LEU A 101 -12.66 -12.10 6.87
N ARG A 102 -11.68 -11.63 7.64
CA ARG A 102 -11.78 -11.53 9.10
C ARG A 102 -10.91 -10.41 9.60
N ASP A 103 -11.47 -9.51 10.40
CA ASP A 103 -10.75 -8.40 11.04
C ASP A 103 -9.86 -7.62 10.04
N GLY A 104 -10.46 -7.20 8.92
CA GLY A 104 -9.78 -6.47 7.83
C GLY A 104 -8.87 -7.30 6.94
N ASN A 105 -8.50 -8.50 7.38
CA ASN A 105 -7.54 -9.38 6.73
C ASN A 105 -8.20 -10.36 5.74
N VAL A 106 -7.42 -10.73 4.72
CA VAL A 106 -7.75 -11.77 3.75
C VAL A 106 -7.11 -13.08 4.18
N LEU A 107 -7.90 -14.15 4.21
CA LEU A 107 -7.45 -15.48 4.58
C LEU A 107 -7.66 -16.45 3.41
N VAL A 108 -6.70 -17.33 3.19
CA VAL A 108 -6.80 -18.49 2.28
C VAL A 108 -6.58 -19.75 3.12
N ASP A 109 -7.52 -20.68 3.05
CA ASP A 109 -7.49 -21.94 3.82
C ASP A 109 -7.26 -21.73 5.33
N GLY A 110 -7.77 -20.62 5.87
CA GLY A 110 -7.69 -20.26 7.28
C GLY A 110 -6.40 -19.53 7.71
N ALA A 111 -5.44 -19.33 6.80
CA ALA A 111 -4.23 -18.56 7.05
C ALA A 111 -4.32 -17.15 6.45
N VAL A 112 -3.82 -16.13 7.16
CA VAL A 112 -3.74 -14.76 6.64
C VAL A 112 -2.79 -14.72 5.44
N VAL A 113 -3.22 -14.05 4.37
CA VAL A 113 -2.40 -13.82 3.18
C VAL A 113 -1.48 -12.64 3.44
N VAL A 114 -0.22 -12.93 3.73
CA VAL A 114 0.78 -11.91 4.07
C VAL A 114 1.35 -11.26 2.80
N LYS A 115 1.22 -9.93 2.68
CA LYS A 115 1.81 -9.17 1.57
C LYS A 115 3.33 -9.11 1.67
N THR A 116 3.99 -9.14 0.52
CA THR A 116 5.39 -8.74 0.36
C THR A 116 5.56 -7.25 0.59
N PHE A 117 6.80 -6.79 0.81
CA PHE A 117 7.07 -5.36 0.99
C PHE A 117 6.58 -4.52 -0.20
N ALA A 118 6.82 -4.97 -1.43
CA ALA A 118 6.37 -4.26 -2.63
C ALA A 118 4.83 -4.17 -2.71
N GLU A 119 4.13 -5.23 -2.33
CA GLU A 119 2.67 -5.24 -2.26
C GLU A 119 2.15 -4.30 -1.15
N GLN A 120 2.77 -4.29 0.04
CA GLN A 120 2.42 -3.33 1.09
C GLN A 120 2.59 -1.89 0.60
N LEU A 121 3.68 -1.56 -0.10
CA LEU A 121 3.89 -0.23 -0.67
C LEU A 121 2.85 0.16 -1.73
N ALA A 122 2.38 -0.81 -2.51
CA ALA A 122 1.41 -0.60 -3.57
C ALA A 122 -0.04 -0.49 -3.06
N LEU A 123 -0.36 -1.12 -1.92
CA LEU A 123 -1.72 -1.17 -1.37
C LEU A 123 -1.94 -0.19 -0.20
N ARG A 124 -0.87 0.33 0.41
CA ARG A 124 -0.97 1.27 1.53
C ARG A 124 -1.81 2.49 1.19
N GLN A 125 -2.73 2.83 2.08
CA GLN A 125 -3.56 4.02 1.99
C GLN A 125 -3.06 5.05 2.99
N ARG A 126 -2.81 6.29 2.55
CA ARG A 126 -2.39 7.36 3.47
C ARG A 126 -3.50 7.57 4.49
N VAL A 127 -3.16 7.72 5.77
CA VAL A 127 -4.12 8.16 6.78
C VAL A 127 -4.43 9.64 6.49
N GLN A 128 -5.54 9.86 5.78
CA GLN A 128 -5.92 11.17 5.26
C GLN A 128 -6.43 12.09 6.36
N ARG A 129 -6.41 13.39 6.06
CA ARG A 129 -7.20 14.39 6.77
C ARG A 129 -8.67 14.05 6.45
N GLU A 130 -9.44 13.62 7.45
CA GLU A 130 -10.90 13.78 7.39
C GLU A 130 -11.19 15.19 6.89
N VAL A 131 -12.18 15.40 6.04
CA VAL A 131 -12.55 16.75 5.56
C VAL A 131 -13.02 17.58 6.76
N LEU A 132 -12.06 18.11 7.52
CA LEU A 132 -12.26 19.05 8.62
C LEU A 132 -12.34 20.43 7.98
N PRO A 133 -13.32 21.27 8.38
CA PRO A 133 -13.37 22.66 7.96
C PRO A 133 -12.00 23.34 8.23
N PRO A 134 -11.64 24.38 7.46
CA PRO A 134 -10.35 25.04 7.61
C PRO A 134 -10.31 25.76 8.96
N MET A 135 -9.81 25.11 10.01
CA MET A 135 -9.37 25.80 11.22
C MET A 135 -7.88 26.07 11.12
N GLY A 136 -7.54 27.33 11.40
CA GLY A 136 -6.17 27.82 11.45
C GLY A 136 -5.36 27.20 12.59
N ALA A 137 -4.03 27.32 12.45
CA ALA A 137 -2.96 26.91 13.35
C ALA A 137 -2.58 25.40 13.34
N SER A 138 -1.46 25.14 12.66
CA SER A 138 -0.57 23.95 12.69
C SER A 138 -1.21 22.55 12.59
N ASP A 139 -1.00 21.95 11.42
CA ASP A 139 -1.21 20.53 11.06
C ASP A 139 -0.24 19.58 11.81
N GLN A 140 -0.17 19.68 13.14
CA GLN A 140 0.77 18.88 13.94
C GLN A 140 0.07 17.68 14.56
N ARG A 141 -0.30 16.72 13.70
CA ARG A 141 -0.61 15.33 14.11
C ARG A 141 0.59 14.66 14.76
N TRP A 142 1.79 15.15 14.50
CA TRP A 142 3.01 14.74 15.16
C TRP A 142 3.27 15.66 16.33
N GLN A 143 3.32 15.10 17.53
CA GLN A 143 3.50 15.83 18.76
C GLN A 143 4.75 15.38 19.49
N SER A 144 5.44 16.38 20.03
CA SER A 144 6.56 16.20 20.95
C SER A 144 6.16 16.77 22.31
N GLY A 145 6.50 16.10 23.40
CA GLY A 145 6.29 16.65 24.74
C GLY A 145 7.09 17.94 24.95
N THR A 146 6.63 18.81 25.85
CA THR A 146 7.27 20.12 26.15
C THR A 146 8.69 20.00 26.68
N THR A 147 9.03 18.87 27.30
CA THR A 147 10.34 18.57 27.87
C THR A 147 11.24 17.74 26.95
N THR A 148 10.79 17.43 25.73
CA THR A 148 11.58 16.64 24.78
C THR A 148 12.56 17.51 23.98
N HIS A 149 13.52 16.87 23.32
CA HIS A 149 14.48 17.52 22.42
C HIS A 149 14.04 17.53 20.95
N TRP A 150 12.81 17.11 20.67
CA TRP A 150 12.21 17.19 19.33
C TRP A 150 11.70 18.60 19.02
N ARG A 151 12.06 19.15 17.87
CA ARG A 151 11.60 20.46 17.38
C ARG A 151 11.23 20.38 15.91
N PHE A 152 10.16 21.05 15.52
CA PHE A 152 9.76 21.18 14.11
C PHE A 152 10.13 22.57 13.59
N ASN A 153 10.91 22.64 12.51
CA ASN A 153 11.37 23.90 11.93
C ASN A 153 10.52 24.41 10.75
N GLY A 154 9.34 23.82 10.52
CA GLY A 154 8.48 24.11 9.39
C GLY A 154 8.63 23.14 8.21
N ARG A 155 9.70 22.34 8.17
CA ARG A 155 9.96 21.36 7.10
C ARG A 155 10.30 19.96 7.61
N VAL A 156 11.12 19.89 8.65
CA VAL A 156 11.61 18.63 9.23
C VAL A 156 11.49 18.66 10.74
N TRP A 157 11.36 17.49 11.33
CA TRP A 157 11.56 17.28 12.76
C TRP A 157 13.04 17.07 13.03
N GLN A 158 13.55 17.71 14.07
CA GLN A 158 14.93 17.60 14.51
C GLN A 158 14.95 17.19 15.97
N HIS A 159 15.77 16.22 16.30
CA HIS A 159 16.13 15.85 17.66
C HIS A 159 17.61 16.17 17.86
N SER A 160 17.94 16.83 18.95
CA SER A 160 19.33 17.08 19.34
C SER A 160 19.78 16.07 20.39
N ALA A 161 20.96 15.50 20.20
CA ALA A 161 21.58 14.65 21.22
C ALA A 161 21.74 15.45 22.52
N HIS A 162 21.34 14.88 23.64
CA HIS A 162 21.47 15.52 24.95
C HIS A 162 22.04 14.55 25.99
N LEU A 163 22.72 15.10 27.00
CA LEU A 163 23.47 14.35 28.01
C LEU A 163 22.59 13.48 28.93
N ASN A 164 21.29 13.79 29.06
CA ASN A 164 20.34 12.95 29.77
C ASN A 164 19.91 11.80 28.86
N LYS A 165 20.35 10.59 29.20
CA LYS A 165 20.15 9.35 28.41
C LYS A 165 18.71 8.80 28.45
N THR A 166 17.69 9.65 28.51
CA THR A 166 16.30 9.20 28.43
C THR A 166 15.82 9.20 26.99
N LEU A 167 14.98 8.22 26.64
CA LEU A 167 14.40 8.09 25.31
C LEU A 167 13.29 9.14 25.11
N ASP A 168 13.46 9.99 24.11
CA ASP A 168 12.54 11.07 23.78
C ASP A 168 11.69 10.72 22.58
N TRP A 169 10.38 10.91 22.69
CA TRP A 169 9.41 10.44 21.71
C TRP A 169 8.75 11.58 20.93
N LEU A 170 8.75 11.43 19.61
CA LEU A 170 7.84 12.07 18.67
C LEU A 170 6.70 11.09 18.40
N ARG A 171 5.45 11.51 18.65
CA ARG A 171 4.27 10.62 18.57
C ARG A 171 3.26 11.12 17.58
N TYR A 172 2.62 10.22 16.86
CA TYR A 172 1.41 10.55 16.13
C TYR A 172 0.23 10.62 17.12
N GLU A 173 -0.64 11.61 16.94
CA GLU A 173 -1.94 11.70 17.61
C GLU A 173 -3.03 12.01 16.58
N HIS A 174 -4.06 11.17 16.57
CA HIS A 174 -5.24 11.37 15.75
C HIS A 174 -5.96 12.67 16.16
N PRO A 175 -6.39 13.54 15.22
CA PRO A 175 -6.95 14.85 15.57
C PRO A 175 -8.15 14.84 16.52
N ARG A 176 -8.95 13.76 16.51
CA ARG A 176 -10.09 13.59 17.41
C ARG A 176 -9.75 12.91 18.73
N ALA A 177 -8.49 12.49 18.93
CA ALA A 177 -8.07 11.60 20.01
C ALA A 177 -8.86 10.26 20.07
N GLU A 178 -9.48 9.87 18.96
CA GLU A 178 -10.22 8.63 18.78
C GLU A 178 -9.41 7.62 17.95
N PRO A 179 -9.69 6.31 18.08
CA PRO A 179 -9.12 5.28 17.21
C PRO A 179 -9.31 5.59 15.71
N ILE A 180 -8.27 5.30 14.93
CA ILE A 180 -8.31 5.49 13.48
C ILE A 180 -9.26 4.47 12.85
N THR A 181 -9.99 4.91 11.83
CA THR A 181 -10.92 4.07 11.07
C THR A 181 -10.56 4.02 9.59
N ASP A 182 -11.23 3.15 8.83
CA ASP A 182 -11.09 3.00 7.38
C ASP A 182 -11.71 4.15 6.56
N ASP A 183 -11.81 5.34 7.17
CA ASP A 183 -12.41 6.49 6.52
C ASP A 183 -11.56 7.01 5.34
N VAL A 184 -12.24 7.55 4.33
CA VAL A 184 -11.72 8.16 3.10
C VAL A 184 -12.69 9.25 2.64
N VAL A 185 -12.20 10.27 1.91
CA VAL A 185 -12.97 11.48 1.54
C VAL A 185 -14.33 11.19 0.89
N THR A 186 -14.44 10.15 0.06
CA THR A 186 -15.70 9.80 -0.63
C THR A 186 -16.74 9.12 0.27
N ASN A 187 -16.44 8.92 1.54
CA ASN A 187 -17.35 8.30 2.50
C ASN A 187 -18.23 9.32 3.21
N VAL A 188 -17.89 10.61 3.11
CA VAL A 188 -18.56 11.71 3.81
C VAL A 188 -20.03 11.77 3.38
N GLY A 189 -20.93 11.75 4.35
CA GLY A 189 -22.38 11.86 4.12
C GLY A 189 -23.10 10.53 3.87
N LEU A 190 -22.40 9.40 3.87
CA LEU A 190 -23.03 8.07 3.80
C LEU A 190 -23.34 7.54 5.21
N THR A 191 -24.56 7.04 5.42
CA THR A 191 -24.95 6.33 6.65
C THR A 191 -24.28 4.95 6.67
N ARG A 192 -23.11 4.82 7.30
CA ARG A 192 -22.38 3.55 7.33
C ARG A 192 -21.51 3.34 8.58
N ARG A 193 -21.21 2.06 8.84
CA ARG A 193 -20.35 1.57 9.93
C ARG A 193 -18.90 1.58 9.44
N LEU A 194 -18.10 2.52 9.92
CA LEU A 194 -16.65 2.53 9.70
C LEU A 194 -16.00 1.40 10.51
N ASN A 195 -14.92 0.84 9.97
CA ASN A 195 -14.16 -0.20 10.64
C ASN A 195 -12.95 0.41 11.33
N LEU A 196 -12.62 -0.10 12.52
CA LEU A 196 -11.37 0.25 13.19
C LEU A 196 -10.19 -0.24 12.36
N VAL A 197 -9.15 0.58 12.32
CA VAL A 197 -7.87 0.25 11.69
C VAL A 197 -6.84 0.06 12.79
N ASP A 198 -6.14 -1.06 12.72
CA ASP A 198 -5.12 -1.53 13.65
C ASP A 198 -3.79 -1.83 12.93
N GLU A 199 -3.79 -1.82 11.61
CA GLU A 199 -2.64 -2.06 10.75
C GLU A 199 -2.14 -0.77 10.12
N PHE A 200 -0.90 -0.41 10.45
CA PHE A 200 -0.25 0.85 10.11
C PHE A 200 1.11 0.65 9.46
N MET A 201 1.53 1.65 8.70
CA MET A 201 2.87 1.78 8.18
C MET A 201 3.35 3.21 8.37
N LEU A 202 4.46 3.37 9.07
CA LEU A 202 5.26 4.58 9.07
C LEU A 202 6.14 4.59 7.81
N SER A 203 6.16 5.70 7.08
CA SER A 203 7.21 6.01 6.11
C SER A 203 7.83 7.36 6.44
N ALA A 204 9.16 7.42 6.48
CA ALA A 204 9.88 8.65 6.77
C ALA A 204 11.26 8.65 6.11
N GLU A 205 11.75 9.84 5.77
CA GLU A 205 13.16 10.03 5.43
C GLU A 205 13.91 10.47 6.68
N VAL A 206 14.89 9.69 7.10
CA VAL A 206 15.59 9.84 8.38
C VAL A 206 17.08 10.02 8.13
N ARG A 207 17.69 10.99 8.81
CA ARG A 207 19.15 11.13 8.93
C ARG A 207 19.50 11.04 10.39
N VAL A 208 20.49 10.22 10.73
CA VAL A 208 20.98 10.05 12.11
C VAL A 208 22.47 10.37 12.18
N GLN A 209 22.91 10.97 13.29
CA GLN A 209 24.31 11.23 13.61
C GLN A 209 24.55 10.96 15.11
N GLY A 210 25.77 10.52 15.45
CA GLY A 210 26.16 10.19 16.82
C GLY A 210 25.97 8.72 17.19
N GLU A 211 26.05 8.44 18.50
CA GLU A 211 25.93 7.10 19.09
C GLU A 211 24.74 7.07 20.05
N GLY A 212 23.94 6.01 19.99
CA GLY A 212 22.71 5.95 20.76
C GLY A 212 21.66 5.03 20.15
N VAL A 213 20.39 5.35 20.38
CA VAL A 213 19.25 4.52 19.97
C VAL A 213 18.25 5.35 19.19
N LEU A 214 17.89 4.87 18.00
CA LEU A 214 16.68 5.28 17.29
C LEU A 214 15.63 4.18 17.52
N CYS A 215 14.48 4.55 18.07
CA CYS A 215 13.39 3.62 18.33
C CYS A 215 12.21 3.88 17.39
N LEU A 216 11.63 2.83 16.84
CA LEU A 216 10.37 2.89 16.09
C LEU A 216 9.34 2.05 16.83
N ALA A 217 8.15 2.58 17.07
CA ALA A 217 7.11 1.88 17.79
C ALA A 217 5.80 1.91 16.99
N LEU A 218 5.15 0.74 16.93
CA LEU A 218 3.79 0.56 16.42
C LEU A 218 2.89 0.12 17.56
N ASP A 219 1.66 0.59 17.56
CA ASP A 219 0.64 0.31 18.56
C ASP A 219 -0.70 0.02 17.86
N ASP A 220 -1.38 -1.05 18.25
CA ASP A 220 -2.71 -1.42 17.74
C ASP A 220 -3.85 -1.20 18.77
N GLY A 221 -3.53 -0.55 19.90
CA GLY A 221 -4.41 -0.35 21.06
C GLY A 221 -4.46 -1.53 22.03
N SER A 222 -3.86 -2.67 21.69
CA SER A 222 -3.79 -3.85 22.56
C SER A 222 -2.35 -4.31 22.81
N THR A 223 -1.47 -4.14 21.84
CA THR A 223 -0.04 -4.41 21.93
C THR A 223 0.75 -3.28 21.29
N THR A 224 1.85 -2.93 21.94
CA THR A 224 2.89 -2.09 21.37
C THR A 224 4.11 -2.95 21.02
N VAL A 225 4.67 -2.77 19.82
CA VAL A 225 5.96 -3.37 19.45
C VAL A 225 6.95 -2.28 19.10
N GLN A 226 8.13 -2.34 19.71
CA GLN A 226 9.20 -1.39 19.54
C GLN A 226 10.40 -2.07 18.88
N VAL A 227 11.01 -1.39 17.91
CA VAL A 227 12.26 -1.78 17.28
C VAL A 227 13.30 -0.71 17.58
N ASN A 228 14.28 -1.09 18.39
CA ASN A 228 15.40 -0.24 18.78
C ASN A 228 16.58 -0.51 17.86
N LEU A 229 16.93 0.47 17.03
CA LEU A 229 18.17 0.50 16.27
C LEU A 229 19.27 1.12 17.15
N ARG A 230 20.27 0.31 17.52
CA ARG A 230 21.43 0.76 18.29
C ARG A 230 22.61 1.09 17.39
N LEU A 231 23.17 2.27 17.59
CA LEU A 231 24.36 2.77 16.90
C LEU A 231 25.46 3.03 17.94
N PRO A 232 26.73 2.66 17.65
CA PRO A 232 27.24 2.22 16.35
C PRO A 232 27.07 0.74 16.03
N GLU A 233 26.59 -0.09 16.95
CA GLU A 233 26.59 -1.56 16.86
C GLU A 233 25.78 -2.10 15.68
N SER A 234 24.85 -1.29 15.12
CA SER A 234 23.97 -1.69 14.01
C SER A 234 23.17 -2.93 14.36
N GLU A 235 22.62 -2.89 15.57
CA GLU A 235 21.83 -3.95 16.18
C GLU A 235 20.36 -3.53 16.23
N LEU A 236 19.46 -4.42 15.80
CA LEU A 236 18.03 -4.27 16.05
C LEU A 236 17.65 -5.06 17.31
N VAL A 237 17.06 -4.39 18.28
CA VAL A 237 16.45 -5.02 19.45
C VAL A 237 14.95 -4.81 19.40
N VAL A 238 14.20 -5.90 19.36
CA VAL A 238 12.75 -5.83 19.35
C VAL A 238 12.20 -6.12 20.73
N VAL A 239 11.25 -5.30 21.13
CA VAL A 239 10.64 -5.27 22.45
C VAL A 239 9.12 -5.23 22.29
N GLU A 240 8.42 -6.02 23.08
CA GLU A 240 6.95 -6.11 23.05
C GLU A 240 6.33 -5.66 24.38
N GLY A 241 5.21 -4.96 24.28
CA GLY A 241 4.40 -4.47 25.40
C GLY A 241 4.98 -3.24 26.10
N GLU A 242 4.13 -2.50 26.80
CA GLU A 242 4.50 -1.26 27.50
C GLU A 242 5.57 -1.46 28.58
N ARG A 243 5.60 -2.63 29.23
CA ARG A 243 6.61 -2.99 30.24
C ARG A 243 7.94 -3.47 29.64
N GLY A 244 8.04 -3.51 28.32
CA GLY A 244 9.30 -3.72 27.62
C GLY A 244 9.83 -5.15 27.69
N ARG A 245 9.02 -6.16 27.34
CA ARG A 245 9.51 -7.54 27.26
C ARG A 245 10.48 -7.67 26.08
N PHE A 246 11.75 -7.96 26.36
CA PHE A 246 12.71 -8.31 25.32
C PHE A 246 12.24 -9.55 24.55
N VAL A 247 12.28 -9.47 23.22
CA VAL A 247 11.81 -10.55 22.36
C VAL A 247 12.98 -11.17 21.62
N GLU A 248 13.75 -10.35 20.90
CA GLU A 248 14.86 -10.83 20.09
C GLU A 248 15.85 -9.70 19.80
N ARG A 249 17.10 -10.10 19.55
CA ARG A 249 18.19 -9.26 19.07
C ARG A 249 18.64 -9.78 17.71
N ILE A 250 18.69 -8.89 16.72
CA ILE A 250 19.21 -9.18 15.37
C ILE A 250 20.47 -8.34 15.19
N SER A 251 21.59 -9.03 14.99
CA SER A 251 22.87 -8.43 14.65
C SER A 251 23.09 -8.52 13.14
N ALA A 252 23.80 -7.54 12.57
CA ALA A 252 24.15 -7.43 11.14
C ALA A 252 23.16 -6.67 10.23
N LEU A 253 22.62 -5.54 10.69
CA LEU A 253 22.20 -4.50 9.74
C LEU A 253 23.38 -4.06 8.88
N SER A 254 23.12 -3.66 7.64
CA SER A 254 24.13 -2.97 6.84
C SER A 254 24.42 -1.60 7.45
N ARG A 255 25.35 -1.54 8.42
CA ARG A 255 25.81 -0.33 9.14
C ARG A 255 26.05 0.86 8.23
N GLU A 256 26.55 0.60 7.02
CA GLU A 256 26.79 1.62 6.02
C GLU A 256 25.54 2.38 5.58
N ARG A 257 24.35 1.77 5.56
CA ARG A 257 23.12 2.40 5.06
C ARG A 257 22.68 3.56 5.94
N LEU A 258 22.49 3.30 7.23
CA LEU A 258 22.00 4.28 8.19
C LEU A 258 22.97 5.44 8.44
N VAL A 259 24.28 5.20 8.26
CA VAL A 259 25.33 6.21 8.50
C VAL A 259 25.64 7.02 7.23
N ARG A 260 25.30 6.54 6.02
CA ARG A 260 25.54 7.24 4.73
C ARG A 260 24.48 8.30 4.41
N GLY A 261 24.18 9.17 5.37
CA GLY A 261 23.32 10.34 5.16
C GLY A 261 21.84 10.05 5.38
N LYS A 262 20.99 10.49 4.45
CA LYS A 262 19.53 10.42 4.58
C LYS A 262 19.02 9.11 3.96
N VAL A 263 18.33 8.30 4.73
CA VAL A 263 17.72 7.04 4.29
C VAL A 263 16.21 7.11 4.35
N ARG A 264 15.52 6.25 3.61
CA ARG A 264 14.08 6.02 3.77
C ARG A 264 13.86 4.82 4.71
N ILE A 265 12.96 5.00 5.67
CA ILE A 265 12.51 3.96 6.59
C ILE A 265 11.04 3.69 6.32
N GLU A 266 10.68 2.42 6.17
CA GLU A 266 9.31 1.92 6.20
C GLU A 266 9.14 0.89 7.31
N PHE A 267 8.21 1.16 8.23
CA PHE A 267 7.98 0.31 9.40
C PHE A 267 6.49 0.00 9.54
N SER A 268 6.11 -1.28 9.50
CA SER A 268 4.71 -1.70 9.37
C SER A 268 4.34 -2.93 10.19
N ASN A 269 3.05 -3.06 10.53
CA ASN A 269 2.43 -4.27 11.10
C ASN A 269 1.34 -4.90 10.19
N PHE A 270 1.30 -4.58 8.89
CA PHE A 270 0.28 -5.08 7.96
C PHE A 270 0.22 -6.61 7.90
N ASP A 271 -0.97 -7.17 7.70
CA ASP A 271 -1.22 -8.61 7.55
C ASP A 271 -0.61 -9.48 8.66
N GLN A 272 -0.66 -8.99 9.90
CA GLN A 272 -0.02 -9.65 11.06
C GLN A 272 1.50 -9.85 10.90
N GLN A 273 2.18 -8.97 10.15
CA GLN A 273 3.61 -9.00 9.92
C GLN A 273 4.27 -7.71 10.39
N LEU A 274 5.17 -7.81 11.37
CA LEU A 274 6.13 -6.76 11.70
C LEU A 274 7.20 -6.69 10.62
N LEU A 275 7.32 -5.55 9.94
CA LEU A 275 8.29 -5.31 8.87
C LEU A 275 9.03 -3.99 9.10
N LEU A 276 10.37 -4.02 8.97
CA LEU A 276 11.21 -2.82 8.85
C LEU A 276 12.01 -2.92 7.54
N ALA A 277 11.91 -1.90 6.70
CA ALA A 277 12.74 -1.73 5.53
C ALA A 277 13.53 -0.42 5.59
N ILE A 278 14.76 -0.44 5.07
CA ILE A 278 15.65 0.71 4.96
C ILE A 278 16.13 0.81 3.50
N ASP A 279 15.85 1.95 2.85
CA ASP A 279 16.08 2.20 1.42
C ASP A 279 15.54 1.08 0.52
N GLY A 280 14.37 0.55 0.88
CA GLY A 280 13.70 -0.52 0.14
C GLY A 280 14.23 -1.94 0.41
N HIS A 281 15.23 -2.10 1.27
CA HIS A 281 15.72 -3.41 1.70
C HIS A 281 15.07 -3.80 3.01
N VAL A 282 14.46 -5.00 3.06
CA VAL A 282 13.80 -5.52 4.27
C VAL A 282 14.87 -6.00 5.26
N GLU A 283 15.00 -5.31 6.38
CA GLU A 283 15.97 -5.59 7.45
C GLU A 283 15.34 -6.43 8.58
N LEU A 284 14.03 -6.33 8.78
CA LEU A 284 13.27 -7.12 9.74
C LEU A 284 11.98 -7.60 9.09
N ARG A 285 11.67 -8.89 9.27
CA ARG A 285 10.36 -9.46 8.97
C ARG A 285 10.02 -10.53 10.00
N ARG A 286 8.97 -10.32 10.77
CA ARG A 286 8.48 -11.29 11.77
C ARG A 286 6.96 -11.25 11.90
N ARG A 287 6.40 -12.21 12.62
CA ARG A 287 4.97 -12.21 12.94
C ARG A 287 4.67 -11.12 13.98
N TRP A 288 3.62 -10.34 13.75
CA TRP A 288 3.05 -9.42 14.74
C TRP A 288 2.40 -10.23 15.87
N PRO A 289 2.55 -9.83 17.14
CA PRO A 289 1.90 -10.51 18.26
C PRO A 289 0.38 -10.51 18.08
N GLN A 290 -0.23 -11.69 18.13
CA GLN A 290 -1.68 -11.80 17.96
C GLN A 290 -2.41 -11.40 19.25
N ALA A 291 -2.98 -10.20 19.24
CA ALA A 291 -4.04 -9.79 20.14
C ALA A 291 -5.20 -9.25 19.29
N LYS A 292 -6.44 -9.35 19.79
CA LYS A 292 -7.55 -8.65 19.16
C LYS A 292 -7.34 -7.16 19.42
N ALA A 293 -7.01 -6.40 18.37
CA ALA A 293 -6.75 -4.98 18.49
C ALA A 293 -7.99 -4.24 19.03
N ALA A 294 -7.72 -3.22 19.86
CA ALA A 294 -8.74 -2.32 20.39
C ALA A 294 -8.88 -1.05 19.54
N GLY A 295 -7.93 -0.81 18.62
CA GLY A 295 -7.77 0.45 17.92
C GLY A 295 -7.08 1.49 18.80
N THR A 296 -6.35 2.41 18.17
CA THR A 296 -5.59 3.44 18.89
C THR A 296 -5.61 4.77 18.17
N ALA A 297 -5.59 5.86 18.94
CA ALA A 297 -5.40 7.21 18.43
C ALA A 297 -3.90 7.54 18.20
N ARG A 298 -2.99 6.69 18.69
CA ARG A 298 -1.54 6.93 18.72
C ARG A 298 -0.75 5.74 18.17
N PRO A 299 -0.98 5.33 16.91
CA PRO A 299 -0.47 4.09 16.36
C PRO A 299 1.04 4.05 16.13
N VAL A 300 1.72 5.20 16.09
CA VAL A 300 3.13 5.27 15.74
C VAL A 300 3.86 6.27 16.62
N SER A 301 5.06 5.88 17.06
CA SER A 301 6.02 6.76 17.72
C SER A 301 7.44 6.54 17.21
N ILE A 302 8.23 7.61 17.13
CA ILE A 302 9.66 7.59 16.84
C ILE A 302 10.40 8.15 18.04
N GLY A 303 11.29 7.35 18.61
CA GLY A 303 12.11 7.68 19.77
C GLY A 303 13.56 7.95 19.37
N ALA A 304 14.24 8.85 20.07
CA ALA A 304 15.68 9.03 19.95
C ALA A 304 16.32 9.18 21.33
N GLN A 305 17.51 8.59 21.50
CA GLN A 305 18.33 8.71 22.71
C GLN A 305 19.79 8.82 22.30
N GLY A 306 20.46 9.92 22.68
CA GLY A 306 21.88 10.15 22.38
C GLY A 306 22.21 10.44 20.90
N LEU A 307 21.21 10.49 20.02
CA LEU A 307 21.39 10.73 18.58
C LEU A 307 20.91 12.13 18.19
N ASP A 308 21.62 12.75 17.24
CA ASP A 308 21.06 13.82 16.44
C ASP A 308 20.24 13.19 15.30
N VAL A 309 18.97 13.54 15.20
CA VAL A 309 18.05 12.93 14.23
C VAL A 309 17.31 14.02 13.44
N GLU A 310 17.27 13.89 12.13
CA GLU A 310 16.41 14.70 11.25
C GLU A 310 15.40 13.78 10.56
N ILE A 311 14.12 14.14 10.61
CA ILE A 311 13.02 13.39 9.99
C ILE A 311 12.23 14.31 9.05
N GLY A 312 12.19 13.93 7.78
CA GLY A 312 11.37 14.55 6.75
C GLY A 312 10.42 13.55 6.08
N SER A 313 9.50 14.05 5.25
CA SER A 313 8.54 13.22 4.49
C SER A 313 7.73 12.24 5.36
N LEU A 314 7.53 12.61 6.63
CA LEU A 314 6.97 11.77 7.68
C LEU A 314 5.48 11.54 7.45
N THR A 315 5.12 10.31 7.08
CA THR A 315 3.78 9.95 6.65
C THR A 315 3.31 8.66 7.33
N LEU A 316 2.06 8.68 7.80
CA LEU A 316 1.36 7.51 8.31
C LEU A 316 0.45 6.94 7.21
N TYR A 317 0.54 5.64 7.02
CA TYR A 317 -0.33 4.86 6.16
C TYR A 317 -1.05 3.78 6.96
N ARG A 318 -2.13 3.27 6.40
CA ARG A 318 -2.86 2.09 6.85
C ARG A 318 -3.02 1.08 5.71
N ASP A 319 -3.37 -0.15 6.04
CA ASP A 319 -3.73 -1.13 5.02
C ASP A 319 -5.16 -0.90 4.49
N VAL A 320 -5.50 -1.61 3.41
CA VAL A 320 -6.86 -1.75 2.91
C VAL A 320 -7.63 -2.67 3.87
N TYR A 321 -8.66 -2.12 4.52
CA TYR A 321 -9.50 -2.93 5.41
C TYR A 321 -10.54 -3.70 4.59
N HIS A 322 -10.33 -5.01 4.38
CA HIS A 322 -11.28 -5.87 3.69
C HIS A 322 -12.36 -6.38 4.65
N SER A 323 -13.49 -5.66 4.72
CA SER A 323 -14.59 -6.04 5.62
C SER A 323 -15.30 -7.32 5.17
N SER A 324 -15.66 -8.17 6.13
CA SER A 324 -16.32 -9.46 5.87
C SER A 324 -17.78 -9.38 5.43
N HIS A 325 -18.37 -8.18 5.45
CA HIS A 325 -19.76 -7.94 5.13
C HIS A 325 -19.86 -6.98 3.96
N ALA A 326 -20.84 -7.24 3.10
CA ALA A 326 -21.17 -6.34 2.02
C ALA A 326 -21.86 -5.06 2.51
N VAL A 327 -21.85 -4.04 1.66
CA VAL A 327 -22.56 -2.78 1.89
C VAL A 327 -24.04 -3.06 2.13
N GLY A 328 -24.58 -2.54 3.24
CA GLY A 328 -25.98 -2.73 3.63
C GLY A 328 -26.35 -4.13 4.13
N ALA A 329 -25.40 -5.08 4.19
CA ALA A 329 -25.62 -6.42 4.69
C ALA A 329 -25.21 -6.55 6.18
N PRO A 330 -25.94 -7.35 6.99
CA PRO A 330 -25.51 -7.65 8.36
C PRO A 330 -24.19 -8.45 8.35
N PRO A 331 -23.36 -8.34 9.41
CA PRO A 331 -22.12 -9.10 9.50
C PRO A 331 -22.38 -10.61 9.48
N PRO A 332 -21.78 -11.37 8.54
CA PRO A 332 -21.96 -12.82 8.52
C PRO A 332 -21.25 -13.47 9.71
N ARG A 333 -21.82 -14.57 10.24
CA ARG A 333 -21.22 -15.31 11.37
C ARG A 333 -19.88 -15.98 11.02
N ALA A 334 -19.68 -16.33 9.75
CA ALA A 334 -18.40 -16.67 9.10
C ALA A 334 -18.72 -16.97 7.62
N ALA A 335 -18.42 -16.04 6.71
CA ALA A 335 -18.52 -16.31 5.28
C ALA A 335 -17.18 -16.84 4.77
N GLN A 336 -17.20 -18.03 4.19
CA GLN A 336 -16.09 -18.59 3.42
C GLN A 336 -16.58 -18.80 2.00
N TRP A 337 -15.75 -18.43 1.03
CA TRP A 337 -16.03 -18.57 -0.38
C TRP A 337 -15.06 -19.60 -0.97
N PRO A 338 -15.51 -20.84 -1.25
CA PRO A 338 -14.74 -21.76 -2.06
C PRO A 338 -14.75 -21.28 -3.52
N LEU A 339 -13.59 -21.13 -4.13
CA LEU A 339 -13.45 -20.74 -5.53
C LEU A 339 -13.27 -22.01 -6.38
N GLY A 340 -13.94 -22.04 -7.52
CA GLY A 340 -13.69 -23.01 -8.58
C GLY A 340 -12.29 -22.89 -9.20
N PRO A 341 -11.89 -23.85 -10.05
CA PRO A 341 -10.56 -23.90 -10.67
C PRO A 341 -10.30 -22.77 -11.68
N ASP A 342 -11.32 -22.00 -12.05
CA ASP A 342 -11.24 -20.83 -12.94
C ASP A 342 -11.96 -19.61 -12.36
N GLU A 343 -12.13 -19.52 -11.04
CA GLU A 343 -12.82 -18.39 -10.39
C GLU A 343 -11.87 -17.54 -9.56
N TYR A 344 -12.17 -16.24 -9.49
CA TYR A 344 -11.42 -15.26 -8.73
C TYR A 344 -12.32 -14.58 -7.70
N PHE A 345 -11.77 -14.18 -6.56
CA PHE A 345 -12.48 -13.36 -5.58
C PHE A 345 -12.02 -11.91 -5.72
N LEU A 346 -12.94 -11.03 -6.12
CA LEU A 346 -12.68 -9.62 -6.43
C LEU A 346 -13.25 -8.71 -5.35
N LEU A 347 -12.45 -7.77 -4.84
CA LEU A 347 -12.87 -6.78 -3.84
C LEU A 347 -12.50 -5.35 -4.26
N GLY A 348 -13.25 -4.37 -3.78
CA GLY A 348 -12.87 -2.96 -3.91
C GLY A 348 -11.97 -2.50 -2.77
N ASP A 349 -11.11 -1.51 -3.04
CA ASP A 349 -10.23 -0.90 -2.04
C ASP A 349 -10.96 0.01 -1.04
N ASN A 350 -12.23 0.34 -1.31
CA ASN A 350 -13.16 1.04 -0.40
C ASN A 350 -14.30 0.10 0.00
N ALA A 351 -14.00 -0.82 0.90
CA ALA A 351 -14.88 -1.91 1.30
C ALA A 351 -16.30 -1.47 1.72
N PRO A 352 -16.53 -0.35 2.43
CA PRO A 352 -17.87 0.02 2.87
C PRO A 352 -18.80 0.59 1.79
N VAL A 353 -18.33 0.79 0.55
CA VAL A 353 -19.16 1.20 -0.62
C VAL A 353 -18.95 0.32 -1.84
N SER A 354 -18.14 -0.73 -1.74
CA SER A 354 -17.86 -1.61 -2.86
C SER A 354 -18.94 -2.68 -3.04
N LEU A 355 -19.55 -2.72 -4.22
CA LEU A 355 -20.35 -3.85 -4.71
C LEU A 355 -19.39 -4.85 -5.38
N ASP A 356 -19.19 -6.01 -4.76
CA ASP A 356 -18.14 -6.96 -5.13
C ASP A 356 -18.46 -8.40 -4.68
N SER A 357 -17.44 -9.27 -4.63
CA SER A 357 -17.59 -10.71 -4.41
C SER A 357 -18.24 -11.10 -3.10
N ARG A 358 -18.33 -10.18 -2.14
CA ARG A 358 -19.11 -10.35 -0.90
C ARG A 358 -20.61 -10.43 -1.15
N LEU A 359 -21.10 -9.85 -2.25
CA LEU A 359 -22.51 -9.87 -2.66
C LEU A 359 -22.80 -10.96 -3.69
N TRP A 360 -22.02 -10.99 -4.78
CA TRP A 360 -22.33 -11.84 -5.94
C TRP A 360 -21.50 -13.15 -5.98
N GLY A 361 -20.59 -13.37 -5.03
CA GLY A 361 -19.74 -14.56 -4.97
C GLY A 361 -18.48 -14.50 -5.86
N PRO A 362 -17.78 -15.63 -6.04
CA PRO A 362 -16.64 -15.75 -6.95
C PRO A 362 -16.97 -15.37 -8.39
N VAL A 363 -15.99 -14.85 -9.11
CA VAL A 363 -16.12 -14.36 -10.49
C VAL A 363 -15.33 -15.28 -11.45
N PRO A 364 -15.99 -15.93 -12.42
CA PRO A 364 -15.31 -16.75 -13.44
C PRO A 364 -14.31 -15.95 -14.27
N ALA A 365 -13.18 -16.57 -14.61
CA ALA A 365 -12.08 -15.98 -15.39
C ALA A 365 -12.55 -15.37 -16.72
N ARG A 366 -13.54 -15.99 -17.37
CA ARG A 366 -14.15 -15.51 -18.63
C ARG A 366 -14.82 -14.14 -18.53
N LEU A 367 -15.14 -13.67 -17.32
CA LEU A 367 -15.70 -12.34 -17.09
C LEU A 367 -14.61 -11.27 -16.90
N LEU A 368 -13.35 -11.68 -16.72
CA LEU A 368 -12.23 -10.74 -16.67
C LEU A 368 -11.97 -10.20 -18.08
N VAL A 369 -11.91 -8.87 -18.21
CA VAL A 369 -11.78 -8.18 -19.50
C VAL A 369 -10.33 -7.80 -19.77
N GLY A 370 -9.61 -7.33 -18.75
CA GLY A 370 -8.23 -6.87 -18.90
C GLY A 370 -7.72 -6.15 -17.67
N LYS A 371 -6.53 -5.57 -17.77
CA LYS A 371 -5.91 -4.78 -16.70
C LYS A 371 -5.99 -3.29 -17.01
N PRO A 372 -6.39 -2.43 -16.06
CA PRO A 372 -6.26 -1.00 -16.25
C PRO A 372 -4.78 -0.61 -16.20
N LEU A 373 -4.35 0.16 -17.20
CA LEU A 373 -3.09 0.88 -17.17
C LEU A 373 -3.30 2.09 -16.26
N LEU A 374 -2.83 1.96 -15.02
CA LEU A 374 -2.89 3.01 -14.02
C LEU A 374 -1.91 4.14 -14.39
N PRO A 375 -2.26 5.41 -14.18
CA PRO A 375 -1.43 6.56 -14.51
C PRO A 375 -0.16 6.70 -13.66
#